data_AF-A0A922XKU0-F1
#
_entry.id   AF-A0A922XKU0-F1
#
_cell.length_a   1.000
_cell.length_b   1.000
_cell.length_c   1.000
_cell.angle_alpha   90.00
_cell.angle_beta   90.00
_cell.angle_gamma   90.00
#
_symmetry.space_group_name_H-M   'P 1'
#
loop_
_entity.id
_entity.type
_entity.pdbx_description
1 polymer ?
#
loop_
_entity_poly.entity_id
_entity_poly.type
_entity_poly.pdbx_seq_one_letter_code
_entity_poly.pdbx_strand_id
1 'polypeptide(L)'
;MMTLIIGLGVVLVLAILYLIFRIGNLVGLVKAKTQEEEDASNGLHGYFFMFFTAGGLLLFFWYSIKYWDSYVKPVASKHGAITDHLFWITMAIVVISFVIISIVMFWFTFKYRYDKNRKAEFFPDNHYLELTWTIVPAIVLTLLIFKGLSSWNDITSPAKPDAEVIEVIGQQFAWTARYPGVKDNELGVFNFKLIDATNEFGLDLTDKNAYDDFKSLELHLPPHKEILLKIRAKDVLHSVFLPHFRVKMDAVPGMQTH
;
A
#
# COMPACT_ATOMS: atom_id res chain seq x y z
N MET A 1 16.12 19.52 29.31
CA MET A 1 16.60 18.77 30.50
C MET A 1 16.15 17.31 30.46
N MET A 2 14.84 17.03 30.34
CA MET A 2 14.32 15.65 30.27
C MET A 2 14.81 14.83 29.06
N THR A 3 14.89 15.42 27.87
CA THR A 3 15.46 14.79 26.66
C THR A 3 16.93 14.43 26.80
N LEU A 4 17.71 15.23 27.54
CA LEU A 4 19.13 14.97 27.77
C LEU A 4 19.34 13.80 28.75
N ILE A 5 18.48 13.71 29.77
CA ILE A 5 18.46 12.60 30.74
C ILE A 5 18.05 11.29 30.05
N ILE A 6 17.03 11.33 29.18
CA ILE A 6 16.63 10.16 28.37
C ILE A 6 17.77 9.73 27.44
N GLY A 7 18.42 10.67 26.75
CA GLY A 7 19.56 10.40 25.88
C GLY A 7 20.73 9.74 26.62
N LEU A 8 21.13 10.28 27.78
CA LEU A 8 22.15 9.69 28.64
C LEU A 8 21.76 8.30 29.15
N GLY A 9 20.48 8.12 29.53
CA GLY A 9 19.95 6.83 29.95
C GLY A 9 20.06 5.76 28.86
N VAL A 10 19.71 6.09 27.61
CA VAL A 10 19.85 5.18 26.47
C VAL A 10 21.32 4.82 26.23
N VAL A 11 22.22 5.80 26.24
CA VAL A 11 23.67 5.56 26.08
C VAL A 11 24.20 4.63 27.18
N LEU A 12 23.77 4.84 28.43
CA LEU A 12 24.19 4.03 29.56
C LEU A 12 23.68 2.58 29.44
N VAL A 13 22.43 2.39 29.04
CA VAL A 13 21.85 1.06 28.78
C VAL A 13 22.60 0.35 27.65
N LEU A 14 22.88 1.04 26.55
CA LEU A 14 23.65 0.47 25.43
C LEU A 14 25.08 0.11 25.86
N ALA A 15 25.73 0.95 26.68
CA ALA A 15 27.06 0.67 27.22
C ALA A 15 27.06 -0.55 28.14
N ILE A 16 26.06 -0.69 29.01
CA ILE A 16 25.88 -1.85 29.89
C ILE A 16 25.67 -3.12 29.05
N LEU A 17 24.79 -3.09 28.05
CA LEU A 17 24.56 -4.22 27.16
C LEU A 17 25.84 -4.63 26.41
N TYR A 18 26.61 -3.65 25.91
CA TYR A 18 27.89 -3.88 25.27
C TYR A 18 28.92 -4.51 26.22
N LEU A 19 29.01 -4.03 27.46
CA LEU A 19 29.92 -4.58 28.47
C LEU A 19 29.55 -6.02 28.83
N ILE A 20 28.26 -6.32 29.02
CA ILE A 20 27.77 -7.68 29.26
C ILE A 20 28.13 -8.61 28.09
N PHE A 21 27.89 -8.17 26.85
CA PHE A 21 28.29 -8.91 25.65
C PHE A 21 29.80 -9.15 25.59
N ARG A 22 30.61 -8.12 25.85
CA ARG A 22 32.08 -8.19 25.80
C ARG A 22 32.64 -9.11 26.88
N ILE A 23 32.10 -9.07 28.10
CA ILE A 23 32.46 -9.99 29.18
C ILE A 23 32.11 -11.42 28.79
N GLY A 24 30.92 -11.65 28.21
CA GLY A 24 30.52 -12.96 27.70
C GLY A 24 31.52 -13.52 26.68
N ASN A 25 31.96 -12.70 25.72
CA ASN A 25 32.95 -13.11 24.72
C ASN A 25 34.33 -13.39 25.32
N LEU A 26 34.81 -12.55 26.25
CA LEU A 26 36.10 -12.75 26.91
C LEU A 26 36.11 -14.01 27.77
N VAL A 27 35.03 -14.28 28.50
CA VAL A 27 34.88 -15.51 29.28
C VAL A 27 34.84 -16.74 28.35
N GLY A 28 34.16 -16.63 27.21
CA GLY A 28 34.11 -17.69 26.19
C GLY A 28 35.40 -17.86 25.35
N LEU A 29 36.36 -16.94 25.45
CA LEU A 29 37.71 -17.09 24.90
C LEU A 29 38.65 -17.79 25.89
N VAL A 30 38.45 -17.55 27.20
CA VAL A 30 39.27 -18.12 28.28
C VAL A 30 38.83 -19.55 28.60
N LYS A 31 37.52 -19.80 28.67
CA LYS A 31 36.98 -21.16 28.56
C LYS A 31 36.92 -21.46 27.08
N ALA A 32 37.76 -22.34 26.54
CA ALA A 32 37.48 -22.91 25.22
C ALA A 32 36.05 -23.42 25.25
N LYS A 33 35.11 -22.70 24.59
CA LYS A 33 33.68 -23.04 24.61
C LYS A 33 33.58 -24.52 24.29
N THR A 34 33.14 -25.31 25.26
CA THR A 34 32.92 -26.72 25.03
C THR A 34 31.73 -26.84 24.08
N GLN A 35 31.74 -27.85 23.23
CA GLN A 35 30.65 -28.13 22.29
C GLN A 35 29.27 -28.20 22.99
N GLU A 36 29.24 -28.55 24.28
CA GLU A 36 28.06 -28.54 25.14
C GLU A 36 27.46 -27.14 25.41
N GLU A 37 28.29 -26.08 25.52
CA GLU A 37 27.81 -24.71 25.71
C GLU A 37 27.16 -24.14 24.42
N GLU A 38 27.65 -24.53 23.23
CA GLU A 38 27.04 -24.17 21.94
C GLU A 38 25.70 -24.90 21.72
N ASP A 39 25.61 -26.18 22.08
CA ASP A 39 24.38 -26.99 22.03
C ASP A 39 23.25 -26.37 22.88
N ALA A 40 23.58 -25.91 24.11
CA ALA A 40 22.60 -25.29 25.01
C ALA A 40 22.05 -23.96 24.46
N SER A 41 22.91 -23.13 23.87
CA SER A 41 22.50 -21.85 23.25
C SER A 41 21.59 -22.08 22.04
N ASN A 42 21.93 -23.04 21.18
CA ASN A 42 21.13 -23.39 20.01
C ASN A 42 19.73 -23.91 20.38
N GLY A 43 19.64 -24.71 21.45
CA GLY A 43 18.37 -25.14 22.02
C GLY A 43 17.50 -23.96 22.46
N LEU A 44 18.09 -23.03 23.23
CA LEU A 44 17.39 -21.84 23.73
C LEU A 44 16.91 -20.93 22.59
N HIS A 45 17.77 -20.65 21.60
CA HIS A 45 17.39 -19.86 20.43
C HIS A 45 16.24 -20.49 19.65
N GLY A 46 16.25 -21.81 19.48
CA GLY A 46 15.14 -22.53 18.86
C GLY A 46 13.80 -22.26 19.57
N TYR A 47 13.76 -22.33 20.91
CA TYR A 47 12.54 -22.01 21.65
C TYR A 47 12.15 -20.53 21.54
N PHE A 48 13.13 -19.62 21.59
CA PHE A 48 12.86 -18.19 21.38
C PHE A 48 12.27 -17.88 20.02
N PHE A 49 12.72 -18.55 18.95
CA PHE A 49 12.08 -18.41 17.64
C PHE A 49 10.63 -18.87 17.65
N MET A 50 10.32 -19.99 18.31
CA MET A 50 8.93 -20.45 18.44
C MET A 50 8.06 -19.46 19.22
N PHE A 51 8.56 -18.92 20.33
CA PHE A 51 7.86 -17.87 21.10
C PHE A 51 7.70 -16.59 20.30
N PHE A 52 8.72 -16.20 19.54
CA PHE A 52 8.68 -15.03 18.66
C PHE A 52 7.62 -15.21 17.57
N THR A 53 7.55 -16.38 16.91
CA THR A 53 6.53 -16.63 15.89
C THR A 53 5.14 -16.65 16.50
N ALA A 54 4.92 -17.38 17.60
CA ALA A 54 3.62 -17.46 18.24
C ALA A 54 3.17 -16.09 18.76
N GLY A 55 4.01 -15.41 19.53
CA GLY A 55 3.75 -14.07 20.07
C GLY A 55 3.61 -13.02 18.96
N GLY A 56 4.46 -13.07 17.95
CA GLY A 56 4.42 -12.16 16.80
C GLY A 56 3.15 -12.31 15.99
N LEU A 57 2.72 -13.54 15.68
CA LEU A 57 1.45 -13.79 15.00
C LEU A 57 0.25 -13.39 15.87
N LEU A 58 0.28 -13.69 17.17
CA LEU A 58 -0.77 -13.26 18.11
C LEU A 58 -0.90 -11.74 18.14
N LEU A 59 0.22 -11.01 18.25
CA LEU A 59 0.24 -9.55 18.25
C LEU A 59 -0.21 -8.98 16.89
N PHE A 60 0.22 -9.59 15.78
CA PHE A 60 -0.20 -9.21 14.43
C PHE A 60 -1.73 -9.33 14.25
N PHE A 61 -2.31 -10.47 14.64
CA PHE A 61 -3.75 -10.67 14.55
C PHE A 61 -4.53 -9.83 15.55
N TRP A 62 -4.05 -9.71 16.78
CA TRP A 62 -4.64 -8.81 17.78
C TRP A 62 -4.71 -7.37 17.27
N TYR A 63 -3.60 -6.85 16.74
CA TYR A 63 -3.54 -5.51 16.16
C TYR A 63 -4.52 -5.37 15.00
N SER A 64 -4.51 -6.35 14.08
CA SER A 64 -5.34 -6.31 12.88
C SER A 64 -6.84 -6.36 13.19
N ILE A 65 -7.26 -7.15 14.18
CA ILE A 65 -8.65 -7.21 14.62
C ILE A 65 -9.02 -5.92 15.37
N LYS A 66 -8.15 -5.44 16.28
CA LYS A 66 -8.41 -4.25 17.09
C LYS A 66 -8.57 -2.97 16.26
N TYR A 67 -7.80 -2.84 15.19
CA TYR A 67 -7.77 -1.64 14.34
C TYR A 67 -8.45 -1.85 12.97
N TRP A 68 -9.23 -2.92 12.82
CA TRP A 68 -9.86 -3.30 11.55
C TRP A 68 -10.60 -2.14 10.88
N ASP A 69 -11.45 -1.43 11.63
CA ASP A 69 -12.26 -0.32 11.12
C ASP A 69 -11.45 0.93 10.74
N SER A 70 -10.16 0.98 11.11
CA SER A 70 -9.25 2.08 10.78
C SER A 70 -8.47 1.85 9.49
N TYR A 71 -8.52 0.64 8.92
CA TYR A 71 -7.69 0.28 7.76
C TYR A 71 -8.19 0.92 6.46
N VAL A 72 -9.50 1.11 6.33
CA VAL A 72 -10.12 1.65 5.13
C VAL A 72 -11.17 2.70 5.49
N LYS A 73 -11.24 3.78 4.71
CA LYS A 73 -12.31 4.77 4.85
C LYS A 73 -13.63 4.20 4.29
N PRO A 74 -14.80 4.61 4.81
CA PRO A 74 -16.10 4.21 4.27
C PRO A 74 -16.17 4.42 2.75
N VAL A 75 -16.68 3.42 2.04
CA VAL A 75 -16.83 3.47 0.59
C VAL A 75 -18.05 4.31 0.20
N ALA A 76 -17.89 5.15 -0.82
CA ALA A 76 -18.94 6.05 -1.34
C ALA A 76 -19.15 5.92 -2.87
N SER A 77 -18.55 4.92 -3.52
CA SER A 77 -18.69 4.67 -4.95
C SER A 77 -18.86 3.18 -5.26
N LYS A 78 -19.52 2.88 -6.40
CA LYS A 78 -19.66 1.50 -6.89
C LYS A 78 -18.30 0.88 -7.22
N HIS A 79 -17.43 1.62 -7.89
CA HIS A 79 -16.08 1.18 -8.23
C HIS A 79 -15.24 0.91 -6.98
N GLY A 80 -15.36 1.75 -5.96
CA GLY A 80 -14.64 1.57 -4.70
C GLY A 80 -15.00 0.27 -3.98
N ALA A 81 -16.25 -0.19 -4.06
CA ALA A 81 -16.65 -1.46 -3.47
C ALA A 81 -15.99 -2.66 -4.20
N ILE A 82 -15.86 -2.58 -5.53
CA ILE A 82 -15.15 -3.57 -6.34
C ILE A 82 -13.66 -3.59 -5.98
N THR A 83 -13.04 -2.41 -5.90
CA THR A 83 -11.63 -2.26 -5.50
C THR A 83 -11.38 -2.81 -4.11
N ASP A 84 -12.22 -2.48 -3.12
CA ASP A 84 -12.10 -2.99 -1.75
C ASP A 84 -12.21 -4.52 -1.70
N HIS A 85 -13.15 -5.09 -2.45
CA HIS A 85 -13.31 -6.54 -2.50
C HIS A 85 -12.06 -7.23 -3.07
N LEU A 86 -11.49 -6.72 -4.17
CA LEU A 86 -10.23 -7.25 -4.73
C LEU A 86 -9.05 -7.06 -3.78
N PHE A 87 -8.98 -5.90 -3.11
CA PHE A 87 -7.96 -5.63 -2.11
C PHE A 87 -8.02 -6.64 -0.98
N TRP A 88 -9.19 -6.91 -0.41
CA TRP A 88 -9.33 -7.83 0.72
C TRP A 88 -9.13 -9.29 0.35
N ILE A 89 -9.53 -9.71 -0.85
CA ILE A 89 -9.17 -11.04 -1.38
C ILE A 89 -7.64 -11.17 -1.48
N THR A 90 -6.98 -10.18 -2.07
CA THR A 90 -5.52 -10.18 -2.23
C THR A 90 -4.83 -10.17 -0.88
N MET A 91 -5.32 -9.36 0.06
CA MET A 91 -4.82 -9.28 1.43
C MET A 91 -4.95 -10.63 2.14
N ALA A 92 -6.09 -11.31 2.03
CA ALA A 92 -6.28 -12.63 2.63
C ALA A 92 -5.25 -13.66 2.09
N ILE A 93 -5.02 -13.68 0.77
CA ILE A 93 -4.03 -14.57 0.15
C ILE A 93 -2.62 -14.28 0.67
N VAL A 94 -2.25 -13.01 0.77
CA VAL A 94 -0.93 -12.59 1.27
C VAL A 94 -0.78 -12.94 2.76
N VAL A 95 -1.81 -12.69 3.58
CA VAL A 95 -1.78 -12.99 5.02
C VAL A 95 -1.68 -14.50 5.26
N ILE A 96 -2.43 -15.32 4.51
CA ILE A 96 -2.33 -16.79 4.60
C ILE A 96 -0.91 -17.24 4.25
N SER A 97 -0.37 -16.74 3.14
CA SER A 97 1.01 -17.05 2.71
C SER A 97 2.04 -16.63 3.75
N PHE A 98 1.90 -15.42 4.30
CA PHE A 98 2.76 -14.88 5.35
C PHE A 98 2.75 -15.75 6.61
N VAL A 99 1.57 -16.18 7.07
CA VAL A 99 1.42 -17.06 8.24
C VAL A 99 2.10 -18.41 7.99
N ILE A 100 1.84 -19.04 6.84
CA ILE A 100 2.43 -20.34 6.49
C ILE A 100 3.95 -20.24 6.44
N ILE A 101 4.49 -19.26 5.70
CA ILE A 101 5.94 -19.07 5.55
C ILE A 101 6.57 -18.77 6.92
N SER A 102 5.95 -17.91 7.73
CA SER A 102 6.47 -17.58 9.07
C SER A 102 6.53 -18.81 9.96
N ILE A 103 5.47 -19.62 10.00
CA ILE A 103 5.44 -20.85 10.79
C ILE A 103 6.49 -21.84 10.29
N VAL A 104 6.52 -22.12 8.98
CA VAL A 104 7.46 -23.10 8.39
C VAL A 104 8.90 -22.69 8.63
N MET A 105 9.23 -21.42 8.36
CA MET A 105 10.59 -20.90 8.51
C MET A 105 11.10 -21.08 9.94
N PHE A 106 10.37 -20.59 10.93
CA PHE A 106 10.83 -20.67 12.32
C PHE A 106 10.69 -22.09 12.90
N TRP A 107 9.69 -22.85 12.48
CA TRP A 107 9.60 -24.27 12.83
C TRP A 107 10.81 -25.05 12.32
N PHE A 108 11.29 -24.79 11.10
CA PHE A 108 12.50 -25.41 10.58
C PHE A 108 13.74 -25.00 11.38
N THR A 109 13.88 -23.73 11.77
CA THR A 109 14.99 -23.31 12.65
C THR A 109 14.97 -24.07 13.98
N PHE A 110 13.79 -24.35 14.54
CA PHE A 110 13.64 -25.11 15.77
C PHE A 110 13.89 -26.62 15.56
N LYS A 111 13.28 -27.21 14.53
CA LYS A 111 13.32 -28.66 14.24
C LYS A 111 14.71 -29.11 13.83
N TYR A 112 15.37 -28.33 12.97
CA TYR A 112 16.69 -28.61 12.39
C TYR A 112 17.83 -27.81 13.05
N ARG A 113 17.60 -27.29 14.27
CA ARG A 113 18.69 -26.76 15.10
C ARG A 113 19.80 -27.79 15.26
N TYR A 114 21.02 -27.30 15.48
CA TYR A 114 22.20 -28.14 15.67
C TYR A 114 21.99 -29.18 16.78
N ASP A 115 22.46 -30.40 16.49
CA ASP A 115 22.41 -31.55 17.39
C ASP A 115 23.59 -32.45 17.02
N LYS A 116 24.50 -32.65 17.97
CA LYS A 116 25.73 -33.45 17.78
C LYS A 116 25.49 -34.88 17.29
N ASN A 117 24.32 -35.46 17.58
CA ASN A 117 23.98 -36.83 17.20
C ASN A 117 23.26 -36.90 15.84
N ARG A 118 23.01 -35.76 15.20
CA ARG A 118 22.20 -35.65 14.00
C ARG A 118 23.05 -35.17 12.84
N LYS A 119 23.12 -35.99 11.79
CA LYS A 119 23.73 -35.59 10.53
C LYS A 119 22.68 -34.88 9.68
N ALA A 120 23.09 -33.82 8.99
CA ALA A 120 22.24 -33.16 8.02
C ALA A 120 21.87 -34.14 6.92
N GLU A 121 20.59 -34.20 6.59
CA GLU A 121 20.09 -35.00 5.47
C GLU A 121 20.46 -34.29 4.17
N PHE A 122 21.08 -35.01 3.25
CA PHE A 122 21.39 -34.50 1.92
C PHE A 122 20.18 -34.71 1.01
N PHE A 123 19.37 -33.66 0.89
CA PHE A 123 18.15 -33.63 0.08
C PHE A 123 18.18 -32.41 -0.85
N PRO A 124 18.85 -32.51 -2.01
CA PRO A 124 19.13 -31.35 -2.84
C PRO A 124 17.93 -30.88 -3.67
N ASP A 125 17.03 -31.78 -4.07
CA ASP A 125 15.92 -31.47 -4.96
C ASP A 125 14.68 -32.33 -4.68
N ASN A 126 13.52 -31.79 -5.06
CA ASN A 126 12.28 -32.53 -5.10
C ASN A 126 11.39 -31.96 -6.20
N HIS A 127 11.41 -32.63 -7.35
CA HIS A 127 10.64 -32.21 -8.52
C HIS A 127 9.15 -31.96 -8.22
N TYR A 128 8.51 -32.80 -7.42
CA TYR A 128 7.08 -32.63 -7.10
C TYR A 128 6.81 -31.42 -6.20
N LEU A 129 7.71 -31.15 -5.24
CA LEU A 129 7.61 -29.99 -4.38
C LEU A 129 7.85 -28.69 -5.16
N GLU A 130 8.87 -28.71 -6.02
CA GLU A 130 9.19 -27.62 -6.94
C GLU A 130 8.04 -27.30 -7.88
N LEU A 131 7.45 -28.34 -8.47
CA LEU A 131 6.28 -28.20 -9.33
C LEU A 131 5.09 -27.60 -8.56
N THR A 132 4.86 -28.06 -7.33
CA THR A 132 3.74 -27.59 -6.49
C THR A 132 3.87 -26.10 -6.15
N TRP A 133 5.03 -25.66 -5.66
CA TRP A 133 5.24 -24.25 -5.30
C TRP A 133 5.38 -23.33 -6.51
N THR A 134 5.49 -23.87 -7.72
CA THR A 134 5.53 -23.08 -8.96
C THR A 134 4.12 -22.92 -9.52
N ILE A 135 3.38 -24.03 -9.64
CA ILE A 135 2.04 -24.05 -10.22
C ILE A 135 1.03 -23.33 -9.32
N VAL A 136 1.06 -23.56 -8.01
CA VAL A 136 0.05 -22.98 -7.10
C VAL A 136 0.09 -21.45 -7.14
N PRO A 137 1.24 -20.77 -6.94
CA PRO A 137 1.31 -19.31 -7.06
C PRO A 137 0.98 -18.83 -8.47
N ALA A 138 1.42 -19.54 -9.51
CA ALA A 138 1.12 -19.16 -10.90
C ALA A 138 -0.41 -19.14 -11.16
N ILE A 139 -1.15 -20.15 -10.72
CA ILE A 139 -2.61 -20.20 -10.85
C ILE A 139 -3.27 -19.07 -10.05
N VAL A 140 -2.87 -18.90 -8.78
CA VAL A 140 -3.44 -17.86 -7.90
C VAL A 140 -3.24 -16.47 -8.50
N LEU A 141 -2.01 -16.14 -8.93
CA LEU A 141 -1.70 -14.85 -9.55
C LEU A 141 -2.45 -14.66 -10.87
N THR A 142 -2.52 -15.71 -11.70
CA THR A 142 -3.26 -15.66 -12.97
C THR A 142 -4.73 -15.29 -12.74
N LEU A 143 -5.40 -15.93 -11.78
CA LEU A 143 -6.81 -15.63 -11.45
C LEU A 143 -6.98 -14.21 -10.92
N LEU A 144 -6.05 -13.72 -10.09
CA LEU A 144 -6.07 -12.34 -9.58
C LEU A 144 -5.87 -11.32 -10.69
N ILE A 145 -4.93 -11.57 -11.61
CA ILE A 145 -4.65 -10.69 -12.75
C ILE A 145 -5.87 -10.60 -13.67
N PHE A 146 -6.51 -11.73 -14.02
CA PHE A 146 -7.70 -11.69 -14.88
C PHE A 146 -8.84 -10.90 -14.25
N LYS A 147 -9.10 -11.09 -12.95
CA LYS A 147 -10.11 -10.29 -12.24
C LYS A 147 -9.73 -8.81 -12.17
N GLY A 148 -8.47 -8.51 -11.85
CA GLY A 148 -7.95 -7.16 -11.77
C GLY A 148 -8.06 -6.42 -13.11
N LEU A 149 -7.67 -7.05 -14.22
CA LEU A 149 -7.79 -6.50 -15.57
C LEU A 149 -9.25 -6.29 -15.98
N SER A 150 -10.14 -7.23 -15.68
CA SER A 150 -11.56 -7.06 -15.96
C SER A 150 -12.16 -5.88 -15.20
N SER A 151 -11.82 -5.72 -13.92
CA SER A 151 -12.27 -4.56 -13.12
C SER A 151 -11.64 -3.26 -13.58
N TRP A 152 -10.36 -3.28 -13.95
CA TRP A 152 -9.68 -2.10 -14.53
C TRP A 152 -10.39 -1.62 -15.79
N ASN A 153 -10.65 -2.53 -16.74
CA ASN A 153 -11.32 -2.19 -17.99
C ASN A 153 -12.74 -1.64 -17.81
N ASP A 154 -13.48 -2.13 -16.81
CA ASP A 154 -14.81 -1.61 -16.46
C ASP A 154 -14.70 -0.19 -15.88
N ILE A 155 -13.79 0.03 -14.92
CA ILE A 155 -13.60 1.32 -14.25
C ILE A 155 -13.07 2.39 -15.20
N THR A 156 -12.17 2.04 -16.13
CA THR A 156 -11.59 2.97 -17.11
C THR A 156 -12.31 2.97 -18.46
N SER A 157 -13.51 2.39 -18.53
CA SER A 157 -14.33 2.47 -19.73
C SER A 157 -14.84 3.89 -19.94
N PRO A 158 -15.18 4.28 -21.19
CA PRO A 158 -15.79 5.58 -21.44
C PRO A 158 -17.06 5.76 -20.61
N ALA A 159 -17.21 6.94 -20.01
CA ALA A 159 -18.40 7.29 -19.25
C ALA A 159 -19.65 7.24 -20.15
N LYS A 160 -20.80 6.96 -19.53
CA LYS A 160 -22.07 6.95 -20.26
C LYS A 160 -22.43 8.32 -20.83
N PRO A 161 -23.24 8.38 -21.91
CA PRO A 161 -23.64 9.65 -22.51
C PRO A 161 -24.40 10.60 -21.58
N ASP A 162 -25.04 10.10 -20.53
CA ASP A 162 -25.80 10.86 -19.54
C ASP A 162 -24.99 11.18 -18.26
N ALA A 163 -23.68 10.91 -18.26
CA ALA A 163 -22.81 11.25 -17.14
C ALA A 163 -22.65 12.77 -16.98
N GLU A 164 -22.57 13.23 -15.73
CA GLU A 164 -22.29 14.62 -15.41
C GLU A 164 -20.81 14.90 -15.65
N VAL A 165 -20.49 15.94 -16.41
CA VAL A 165 -19.12 16.28 -16.74
C VAL A 165 -18.64 17.36 -15.77
N ILE A 166 -17.57 17.10 -15.04
CA ILE A 166 -16.98 18.07 -14.11
C ILE A 166 -15.47 18.09 -14.35
N GLU A 167 -14.87 19.27 -14.40
CA GLU A 167 -13.42 19.40 -14.49
C GLU A 167 -12.82 19.78 -13.13
N VAL A 168 -11.72 19.15 -12.77
CA VAL A 168 -10.89 19.49 -11.60
C VAL A 168 -9.52 19.95 -12.08
N ILE A 169 -9.13 21.14 -11.60
CA ILE A 169 -7.94 21.85 -12.04
C ILE A 169 -6.99 22.00 -10.86
N GLY A 170 -5.81 21.41 -10.95
CA GLY A 170 -4.73 21.55 -9.98
C GLY A 170 -3.87 22.78 -10.23
N GLN A 171 -3.51 23.49 -9.15
CA GLN A 171 -2.62 24.65 -9.16
C GLN A 171 -1.83 24.73 -7.84
N GLN A 172 -0.72 25.47 -7.80
CA GLN A 172 0.09 25.67 -6.59
C GLN A 172 -0.54 26.75 -5.69
N PHE A 173 -1.09 26.45 -4.50
CA PHE A 173 -1.46 25.14 -3.93
C PHE A 173 -2.97 25.15 -3.62
N ALA A 174 -3.78 24.92 -4.63
CA ALA A 174 -5.23 24.91 -4.56
C ALA A 174 -5.85 24.01 -5.64
N TRP A 175 -7.12 23.69 -5.48
CA TRP A 175 -7.94 23.01 -6.47
C TRP A 175 -9.10 23.91 -6.87
N THR A 176 -9.46 23.90 -8.14
CA THR A 176 -10.68 24.56 -8.64
C THR A 176 -11.50 23.55 -9.42
N ALA A 177 -12.77 23.43 -9.08
CA ALA A 177 -13.74 22.69 -9.86
C ALA A 177 -14.36 23.63 -10.91
N ARG A 178 -14.53 23.14 -12.13
CA ARG A 178 -15.25 23.80 -13.23
C ARG A 178 -16.42 22.93 -13.66
N TYR A 179 -17.58 23.55 -13.76
CA TYR A 179 -18.84 22.92 -14.10
C TYR A 179 -19.36 23.50 -15.42
N PRO A 180 -19.94 22.67 -16.29
CA PRO A 180 -20.59 23.14 -17.50
C PRO A 180 -21.89 23.86 -17.20
N GLY A 181 -22.41 24.54 -18.21
CA GLY A 181 -23.75 25.09 -18.20
C GLY A 181 -24.83 24.04 -17.96
N VAL A 182 -25.92 24.47 -17.30
CA VAL A 182 -27.08 23.61 -17.00
C VAL A 182 -27.82 23.17 -18.29
N LYS A 183 -27.59 23.85 -19.42
CA LYS A 183 -28.35 23.64 -20.66
C LYS A 183 -27.72 22.61 -21.60
N ASP A 184 -26.40 22.51 -21.62
CA ASP A 184 -25.64 21.68 -22.57
C ASP A 184 -24.84 20.56 -21.89
N ASN A 185 -24.48 20.69 -20.60
CA ASN A 185 -23.56 19.77 -19.91
C ASN A 185 -22.21 19.62 -20.65
N GLU A 186 -21.83 20.64 -21.42
CA GLU A 186 -20.60 20.69 -22.19
C GLU A 186 -19.65 21.75 -21.63
N LEU A 187 -18.42 21.34 -21.35
CA LEU A 187 -17.39 22.28 -20.90
C LEU A 187 -16.78 22.98 -22.11
N GLY A 188 -16.55 24.29 -21.98
CA GLY A 188 -15.82 25.06 -22.99
C GLY A 188 -14.41 24.51 -23.24
N VAL A 189 -13.96 24.66 -24.48
CA VAL A 189 -12.61 24.25 -24.91
C VAL A 189 -11.55 25.02 -24.12
N PHE A 190 -10.47 24.33 -23.74
CA PHE A 190 -9.32 24.94 -23.09
C PHE A 190 -8.05 24.77 -23.95
N ASN A 191 -7.12 25.71 -23.80
CA ASN A 191 -5.79 25.63 -24.36
C ASN A 191 -4.78 26.26 -23.39
N PHE A 192 -3.76 25.50 -23.00
CA PHE A 192 -2.74 25.96 -22.06
C PHE A 192 -2.00 27.22 -22.54
N LYS A 193 -1.95 27.47 -23.85
CA LYS A 193 -1.33 28.68 -24.44
C LYS A 193 -2.15 29.95 -24.22
N LEU A 194 -3.42 29.82 -23.86
CA LEU A 194 -4.32 30.95 -23.57
C LEU A 194 -4.26 31.37 -22.09
N ILE A 195 -3.41 30.72 -21.28
CA ILE A 195 -3.27 31.07 -19.86
C ILE A 195 -2.47 32.37 -19.73
N ASP A 196 -3.12 33.39 -19.16
CA ASP A 196 -2.52 34.68 -18.84
C ASP A 196 -3.05 35.26 -17.50
N ALA A 197 -2.71 36.51 -17.19
CA ALA A 197 -3.11 37.17 -15.94
C ALA A 197 -4.64 37.37 -15.79
N THR A 198 -5.40 37.29 -16.87
CA THR A 198 -6.86 37.47 -16.90
C THR A 198 -7.60 36.17 -17.21
N ASN A 199 -6.98 35.25 -17.95
CA ASN A 199 -7.52 33.94 -18.30
C ASN A 199 -6.71 32.82 -17.63
N GLU A 200 -6.80 32.75 -16.30
CA GLU A 200 -5.99 31.81 -15.51
C GLU A 200 -6.17 30.33 -15.86
N PHE A 201 -7.26 29.99 -16.53
CA PHE A 201 -7.62 28.60 -16.83
C PHE A 201 -7.48 28.24 -18.31
N GLY A 202 -7.07 29.20 -19.15
CA GLY A 202 -6.84 29.00 -20.58
C GLY A 202 -8.11 28.66 -21.35
N LEU A 203 -9.25 29.22 -20.96
CA LEU A 203 -10.53 29.01 -21.66
C LEU A 203 -10.50 29.70 -23.01
N ASP A 204 -11.01 29.04 -24.04
CA ASP A 204 -11.25 29.67 -25.34
C ASP A 204 -12.53 30.51 -25.27
N LEU A 205 -12.37 31.84 -25.16
CA LEU A 205 -13.50 32.78 -25.07
C LEU A 205 -14.26 32.96 -26.40
N THR A 206 -13.82 32.32 -27.48
CA THR A 206 -14.58 32.25 -28.74
C THR A 206 -15.56 31.08 -28.75
N ASP A 207 -15.39 30.12 -27.84
CA ASP A 207 -16.31 29.00 -27.64
C ASP A 207 -17.52 29.45 -26.81
N LYS A 208 -18.71 29.18 -27.36
CA LYS A 208 -19.98 29.55 -26.71
C LYS A 208 -20.25 28.70 -25.48
N ASN A 209 -19.75 27.46 -25.45
CA ASN A 209 -19.90 26.55 -24.32
C ASN A 209 -19.03 27.01 -23.11
N ALA A 210 -18.09 27.93 -23.31
CA ALA A 210 -17.30 28.50 -22.21
C ALA A 210 -18.04 29.61 -21.45
N TYR A 211 -19.17 30.11 -21.96
CA TYR A 211 -19.84 31.30 -21.41
C TYR A 211 -20.68 31.03 -20.18
N ASP A 212 -21.15 29.80 -20.01
CA ASP A 212 -21.92 29.35 -18.85
C ASP A 212 -21.15 28.39 -17.94
N ASP A 213 -19.89 28.11 -18.27
CA ASP A 213 -18.94 27.46 -17.36
C ASP A 213 -18.78 28.29 -16.07
N PHE A 214 -18.98 27.64 -14.92
CA PHE A 214 -18.76 28.27 -13.62
C PHE A 214 -17.74 27.51 -12.79
N LYS A 215 -17.10 28.24 -11.86
CA LYS A 215 -16.00 27.73 -11.04
C LYS A 215 -16.37 27.70 -9.58
N SER A 216 -15.88 26.70 -8.87
CA SER A 216 -16.05 26.54 -7.43
C SER A 216 -14.74 26.10 -6.78
N LEU A 217 -14.51 26.53 -5.54
CA LEU A 217 -13.43 26.00 -4.70
C LEU A 217 -13.84 24.67 -4.02
N GLU A 218 -15.13 24.35 -4.03
CA GLU A 218 -15.68 23.10 -3.52
C GLU A 218 -16.19 22.22 -4.66
N LEU A 219 -15.88 20.92 -4.59
CA LEU A 219 -16.40 19.90 -5.51
C LEU A 219 -17.70 19.31 -4.96
N HIS A 220 -18.82 19.72 -5.53
CA HIS A 220 -20.13 19.12 -5.32
C HIS A 220 -20.43 18.08 -6.40
N LEU A 221 -20.91 16.92 -5.97
CA LEU A 221 -21.28 15.81 -6.84
C LEU A 221 -22.75 15.45 -6.61
N PRO A 222 -23.57 15.29 -7.65
CA PRO A 222 -24.94 14.80 -7.49
C PRO A 222 -24.92 13.33 -7.03
N PRO A 223 -25.75 12.96 -6.03
CA PRO A 223 -25.80 11.60 -5.54
C PRO A 223 -26.38 10.67 -6.62
N HIS A 224 -25.87 9.44 -6.67
CA HIS A 224 -26.37 8.36 -7.55
C HIS A 224 -26.30 8.64 -9.06
N LYS A 225 -25.48 9.61 -9.48
CA LYS A 225 -25.15 9.83 -10.89
C LYS A 225 -23.72 9.41 -11.20
N GLU A 226 -23.50 9.00 -12.44
CA GLU A 226 -22.18 8.76 -12.98
C GLU A 226 -21.51 10.10 -13.29
N ILE A 227 -20.26 10.27 -12.89
CA ILE A 227 -19.51 11.52 -13.05
C ILE A 227 -18.29 11.24 -13.92
N LEU A 228 -18.17 11.95 -15.04
CA LEU A 228 -16.93 12.03 -15.79
C LEU A 228 -16.10 13.17 -15.22
N LEU A 229 -15.11 12.82 -14.41
CA LEU A 229 -14.19 13.78 -13.82
C LEU A 229 -13.02 14.04 -14.77
N LYS A 230 -13.07 15.14 -15.51
CA LYS A 230 -11.94 15.60 -16.32
C LYS A 230 -10.90 16.24 -15.40
N ILE A 231 -9.64 15.86 -15.53
CA ILE A 231 -8.59 16.29 -14.62
C ILE A 231 -7.46 16.92 -15.43
N ARG A 232 -6.96 18.05 -14.96
CA ARG A 232 -5.79 18.72 -15.54
C ARG A 232 -5.05 19.55 -14.51
N ALA A 233 -3.85 19.97 -14.86
CA ALA A 233 -3.09 20.94 -14.07
C ALA A 233 -2.80 22.22 -14.87
N LYS A 234 -2.80 23.35 -14.14
CA LYS A 234 -2.42 24.66 -14.68
C LYS A 234 -0.90 24.82 -14.77
N ASP A 235 -0.17 24.29 -13.80
CA ASP A 235 1.26 24.59 -13.58
C ASP A 235 2.13 23.32 -13.56
N VAL A 236 2.17 22.60 -12.44
CA VAL A 236 3.00 21.42 -12.20
C VAL A 236 2.13 20.17 -12.05
N LEU A 237 2.77 19.00 -11.91
CA LEU A 237 2.05 17.77 -11.63
C LEU A 237 1.36 17.85 -10.25
N HIS A 238 0.08 17.48 -10.23
CA HIS A 238 -0.69 17.23 -9.01
C HIS A 238 -1.35 15.84 -9.10
N SER A 239 -2.05 15.41 -8.06
CA SER A 239 -2.76 14.13 -8.06
C SER A 239 -4.10 14.27 -7.34
N VAL A 240 -5.18 14.11 -8.09
CA VAL A 240 -6.53 14.11 -7.53
C VAL A 240 -6.72 12.80 -6.80
N PHE A 241 -7.05 12.86 -5.51
CA PHE A 241 -7.30 11.68 -4.70
C PHE A 241 -8.63 11.80 -3.95
N LEU A 242 -9.59 10.95 -4.32
CA LEU A 242 -10.90 10.85 -3.69
C LEU A 242 -10.95 9.52 -2.92
N PRO A 243 -10.47 9.47 -1.67
CA PRO A 243 -10.24 8.22 -0.97
C PRO A 243 -11.52 7.42 -0.76
N HIS A 244 -12.65 8.07 -0.45
CA HIS A 244 -13.95 7.40 -0.29
C HIS A 244 -14.46 6.75 -1.59
N PHE A 245 -13.97 7.21 -2.75
CA PHE A 245 -14.34 6.69 -4.07
C PHE A 245 -13.33 5.66 -4.61
N ARG A 246 -12.18 5.49 -3.93
CA ARG A 246 -11.01 4.73 -4.40
C ARG A 246 -10.48 5.19 -5.77
N VAL A 247 -10.66 6.48 -6.08
CA VAL A 247 -10.18 7.09 -7.32
C VAL A 247 -8.93 7.90 -7.03
N LYS A 248 -7.91 7.68 -7.86
CA LYS A 248 -6.71 8.49 -7.92
C LYS A 248 -6.29 8.64 -9.38
N MET A 249 -6.06 9.86 -9.82
CA MET A 249 -5.57 10.15 -11.16
C MET A 249 -4.69 11.40 -11.12
N ASP A 250 -3.62 11.38 -11.89
CA ASP A 250 -2.68 12.50 -11.93
C ASP A 250 -3.23 13.63 -12.78
N ALA A 251 -3.05 14.85 -12.28
CA ALA A 251 -3.33 16.08 -12.99
C ALA A 251 -2.05 16.54 -13.69
N VAL A 252 -2.06 16.46 -15.02
CA VAL A 252 -0.87 16.64 -15.85
C VAL A 252 -0.93 17.98 -16.59
N PRO A 253 0.10 18.84 -16.53
CA PRO A 253 0.14 20.05 -17.32
C PRO A 253 0.11 19.75 -18.82
N GLY A 254 -0.76 20.44 -19.56
CA GLY A 254 -0.86 20.30 -21.02
C GLY A 254 -1.59 19.04 -21.52
N MET A 255 -2.10 18.19 -20.63
CA MET A 255 -2.88 17.00 -20.97
C MET A 255 -4.12 16.91 -20.08
N GLN A 256 -5.25 16.48 -20.65
CA GLN A 256 -6.43 16.15 -19.87
C GLN A 256 -6.44 14.64 -19.58
N THR A 257 -6.55 14.28 -18.31
CA THR A 257 -6.77 12.92 -17.82
C THR A 257 -8.23 12.76 -17.37
N HIS A 258 -8.69 11.52 -17.17
CA HIS A 258 -10.03 11.19 -16.70
C HIS A 258 -10.03 9.79 -16.07
#